data_AF-A0A837HJD0-F1
#
_entry.id   AF-A0A837HJD0-F1
#
_cell.length_a   1.000
_cell.length_b   1.000
_cell.length_c   1.000
_cell.angle_alpha   90.00
_cell.angle_beta   90.00
_cell.angle_gamma   90.00
#
_symmetry.space_group_name_H-M   'P 1'
#
loop_
_entity.id
_entity.type
_entity.pdbx_description
1 polymer ?
#
loop_
_entity_poly.entity_id
_entity_poly.type
_entity_poly.pdbx_seq_one_letter_code
_entity_poly.pdbx_strand_id
1 'polypeptide(L)'
;MNRKQIGIIVAVAMIIVGAIFYFLAGDKNKNVKQIQINGTPQQTVPANSGDVSPISGLTCDNWNKRSFAVMQPADVAARPLAGLSAASLA
;
A
#
# COMPACT_ATOMS: atom_id res chain seq x y z
N MET A 1 -5.74 42.03 48.97
CA MET A 1 -6.01 42.11 47.52
C MET A 1 -7.44 42.59 47.32
N ASN A 2 -7.65 43.64 46.54
CA ASN A 2 -8.99 44.23 46.39
C ASN A 2 -9.87 43.32 45.50
N ARG A 3 -11.19 43.20 45.77
CA ARG A 3 -12.07 42.25 45.05
C ARG A 3 -12.04 42.44 43.52
N LYS A 4 -11.82 43.68 43.07
CA LYS A 4 -11.65 44.05 41.66
C LYS A 4 -10.36 43.51 41.04
N GLN A 5 -9.25 43.52 41.80
CA GLN A 5 -7.96 42.98 41.34
C GLN A 5 -7.98 41.44 41.26
N ILE A 6 -8.67 40.78 42.19
CA ILE A 6 -8.86 39.32 42.15
C ILE A 6 -9.63 38.92 40.89
N GLY A 7 -10.69 39.64 40.55
CA GLY A 7 -11.47 39.38 39.33
C GLY A 7 -10.65 39.47 38.04
N ILE A 8 -9.79 40.49 37.93
CA ILE A 8 -8.91 40.67 36.76
C ILE A 8 -7.88 39.54 36.66
N ILE A 9 -7.27 39.15 37.78
CA ILE A 9 -6.27 38.08 37.82
C ILE A 9 -6.89 36.74 37.39
N VAL A 10 -8.10 36.43 37.85
CA VAL A 10 -8.81 35.19 37.47
C VAL A 10 -9.19 35.19 35.99
N ALA A 11 -9.64 36.33 35.45
CA ALA A 11 -9.97 36.44 34.04
C ALA A 11 -8.75 36.23 33.13
N VAL A 12 -7.61 36.84 33.48
CA VAL A 12 -6.35 36.66 32.73
C VAL A 12 -5.86 35.22 32.83
N ALA A 13 -5.94 34.60 34.00
CA ALA A 13 -5.55 33.20 34.18
C ALA A 13 -6.39 32.25 33.31
N MET A 14 -7.71 32.48 33.19
CA MET A 14 -8.56 31.66 32.32
C MET A 14 -8.22 31.78 30.83
N ILE A 15 -7.89 32.99 30.36
CA ILE A 15 -7.49 33.19 28.95
C ILE A 15 -6.19 32.45 28.65
N ILE A 16 -5.22 32.50 29.56
CA ILE A 16 -3.92 31.83 29.39
C ILE A 16 -4.11 30.30 29.37
N VAL A 17 -4.89 29.76 30.31
CA VAL A 17 -5.19 28.31 30.36
C VAL A 17 -5.93 27.86 29.10
N GLY A 18 -6.92 28.63 28.64
CA GLY A 18 -7.66 28.34 27.41
C GLY A 18 -6.77 28.33 26.17
N ALA A 19 -5.86 29.29 26.04
CA ALA A 19 -4.91 29.34 24.93
C ALA A 19 -3.96 28.14 24.93
N ILE A 20 -3.39 27.81 26.10
CA ILE A 20 -2.48 26.65 26.25
C ILE A 20 -3.21 25.35 25.86
N PHE A 21 -4.45 25.17 26.33
CA PHE A 21 -5.24 23.99 26.02
C PHE A 21 -5.57 23.89 24.52
N TYR A 22 -5.94 25.00 23.88
CA TYR A 22 -6.24 25.04 22.45
C TYR A 22 -5.03 24.66 21.58
N PHE A 23 -3.83 25.12 21.94
CA PHE A 23 -2.61 24.78 21.19
C PHE A 23 -2.08 23.37 21.47
N LEU A 24 -2.34 22.80 22.65
CA LEU A 24 -1.93 21.44 23.00
C LEU A 24 -2.92 20.37 22.50
N ALA A 25 -4.22 20.68 22.47
CA ALA A 25 -5.28 19.76 22.03
C ALA A 25 -5.47 19.75 20.50
N GLY A 26 -4.74 20.59 19.76
CA GLY A 26 -4.71 20.57 18.30
C GLY A 26 -4.13 19.24 17.80
N ASP A 27 -5.01 18.37 17.32
CA ASP A 27 -4.68 17.04 16.80
C ASP A 27 -3.65 17.14 15.67
N LYS A 28 -2.44 16.66 15.93
CA LYS A 28 -1.32 16.68 14.97
C LYS A 28 -1.40 15.54 13.96
N ASN A 29 -2.47 14.74 13.98
CA ASN A 29 -2.68 13.65 13.03
C ASN A 29 -3.09 14.17 11.64
N LYS A 30 -2.14 14.85 11.00
CA LYS A 30 -2.08 14.87 9.54
C LYS A 30 -2.01 13.42 9.10
N ASN A 31 -3.08 12.97 8.45
CA ASN A 31 -3.30 11.66 7.83
C ASN A 31 -2.28 11.38 6.71
N VAL A 32 -0.98 11.50 6.99
CA VAL A 32 0.07 11.12 6.07
C VAL A 32 0.50 9.74 6.49
N LYS A 33 -0.10 8.72 5.87
CA LYS A 33 0.37 7.34 6.00
C LYS A 33 1.84 7.34 5.57
N GLN A 34 2.75 7.25 6.53
CA GLN A 34 4.18 7.19 6.28
C GLN A 34 4.45 5.93 5.44
N ILE A 35 5.02 6.12 4.25
CA ILE A 35 5.47 4.99 3.43
C ILE A 35 6.61 4.34 4.20
N GLN A 36 6.37 3.14 4.73
CA GLN A 36 7.38 2.36 5.44
C GLN A 36 8.38 1.81 4.42
N ILE A 37 9.55 2.45 4.33
CA ILE A 37 10.66 2.06 3.44
C ILE A 37 11.27 0.72 3.89
N ASN A 38 11.12 0.36 5.17
CA ASN A 38 11.34 -0.99 5.66
C ASN A 38 10.10 -1.83 5.36
N GLY A 39 9.90 -2.09 4.06
CA GLY A 39 8.73 -2.78 3.53
C GLY A 39 8.44 -4.06 4.31
N THR A 40 7.17 -4.28 4.61
CA THR A 40 6.67 -5.59 4.99
C THR A 40 7.28 -6.64 4.07
N PRO A 41 7.91 -7.71 4.58
CA PRO A 41 8.55 -8.72 3.75
C PRO A 41 7.53 -9.21 2.74
N GLN A 42 7.74 -8.83 1.48
CA GLN A 42 6.84 -9.22 0.41
C GLN A 42 6.92 -10.73 0.32
N GLN A 43 5.77 -11.39 0.43
CA GLN A 43 5.70 -12.84 0.42
C GLN A 43 6.24 -13.32 -0.93
N THR A 44 7.45 -13.87 -0.93
CA THR A 44 8.13 -14.39 -2.14
C THR A 44 7.66 -15.77 -2.53
N VAL A 45 6.78 -16.35 -1.71
CA VAL A 45 6.26 -17.71 -1.89
C VAL A 45 4.95 -17.62 -2.67
N PRO A 46 4.72 -18.52 -3.65
CA PRO A 46 3.46 -18.61 -4.37
C PRO A 46 2.28 -18.76 -3.39
N ALA A 47 1.21 -17.99 -3.60
CA ALA A 47 0.00 -18.05 -2.77
C ALA A 47 -0.87 -19.30 -3.04
N ASN A 48 -0.59 -19.98 -4.14
CA ASN A 48 -1.25 -21.20 -4.57
C ASN A 48 -0.81 -22.40 -3.70
N SER A 49 -1.79 -23.21 -3.29
CA SER A 49 -1.56 -24.47 -2.57
C SER A 49 -1.55 -25.64 -3.56
N GLY A 50 -0.43 -26.36 -3.67
CA GLY A 50 -0.27 -27.54 -4.52
C GLY A 50 0.24 -27.26 -5.94
N ASP A 51 0.24 -28.30 -6.77
CA ASP A 51 0.87 -28.32 -8.10
C ASP A 51 0.02 -27.63 -9.18
N VAL A 52 -0.23 -26.33 -9.01
CA VAL A 52 -1.06 -25.52 -9.93
C VAL A 52 -0.27 -24.39 -10.57
N SER A 53 -0.47 -24.20 -11.87
CA SER A 53 0.14 -23.11 -12.63
C SER A 53 -0.29 -21.74 -12.07
N PRO A 54 0.64 -20.82 -11.79
CA PRO A 54 0.30 -19.50 -11.28
C PRO A 54 -0.40 -18.60 -12.33
N ILE A 55 -0.36 -18.95 -13.61
CA ILE A 55 -0.96 -18.16 -14.71
C ILE A 55 -2.36 -18.67 -15.05
N SER A 56 -2.50 -19.98 -15.25
CA SER A 56 -3.77 -20.58 -15.68
C SER A 56 -4.62 -21.14 -14.54
N GLY A 57 -4.04 -21.36 -13.36
CA GLY A 57 -4.72 -22.01 -12.22
C GLY A 57 -4.98 -23.51 -12.40
N LEU A 58 -4.54 -24.11 -13.53
CA LEU A 58 -4.70 -25.53 -13.81
C LEU A 58 -3.60 -26.37 -13.16
N THR A 59 -3.92 -27.62 -12.82
CA THR A 59 -2.95 -28.60 -12.33
C THR A 59 -1.84 -28.84 -13.34
N CYS A 60 -0.58 -28.79 -12.91
CA CYS A 60 0.58 -28.85 -13.79
C CYS A 60 1.81 -29.43 -13.07
N ASP A 61 2.44 -30.44 -13.66
CA ASP A 61 3.67 -31.07 -13.14
C ASP A 61 4.84 -30.08 -13.02
N ASN A 62 4.86 -29.05 -13.87
CA ASN A 62 5.91 -28.04 -13.95
C ASN A 62 5.44 -26.68 -13.42
N TRP A 63 4.61 -26.66 -12.38
CA TRP A 63 4.05 -25.43 -11.81
C TRP A 63 5.11 -24.44 -11.28
N ASN A 64 6.29 -24.94 -10.86
CA ASN A 64 7.38 -24.15 -10.31
C ASN A 64 8.44 -23.72 -11.35
N LYS A 65 8.18 -23.92 -12.66
CA LYS A 65 9.10 -23.47 -13.71
C LYS A 65 9.14 -21.94 -13.80
N ARG A 66 10.31 -21.40 -14.19
CA ARG A 66 10.46 -19.98 -14.53
C ARG A 66 9.58 -19.64 -15.74
N SER A 67 8.82 -18.55 -15.65
CA SER A 67 8.04 -18.02 -16.77
C SER A 67 8.93 -17.42 -17.85
N PHE A 68 8.51 -17.60 -19.11
CA PHE A 68 9.15 -17.03 -20.28
C PHE A 68 8.13 -16.19 -21.05
N ALA A 69 8.51 -14.98 -21.42
CA ALA A 69 7.73 -14.11 -22.28
C ALA A 69 8.50 -13.90 -23.58
N VAL A 70 7.84 -14.11 -24.72
CA VAL A 70 8.44 -14.00 -26.05
C VAL A 70 7.60 -13.01 -26.86
N MET A 71 8.25 -12.00 -27.45
CA MET A 71 7.58 -11.15 -28.44
C MET A 71 7.39 -11.93 -29.73
N GLN A 72 6.14 -12.05 -30.18
CA GLN A 72 5.83 -12.68 -31.46
C GLN A 72 5.50 -11.63 -32.54
N PRO A 73 5.93 -11.86 -33.78
CA PRO A 73 5.63 -10.97 -34.91
C PRO A 73 4.13 -10.97 -35.22
N ALA A 74 3.56 -9.78 -35.46
CA ALA A 74 2.13 -9.60 -35.74
C ALA A 74 1.78 -9.56 -37.24
N ASP A 75 2.78 -9.57 -38.13
CA ASP A 75 2.61 -9.50 -39.58
C ASP A 75 1.89 -10.75 -40.14
N VAL A 76 1.08 -10.56 -41.18
CA VAL A 76 0.37 -11.62 -41.91
C VAL A 76 1.36 -12.63 -42.49
N ALA A 77 2.51 -12.16 -42.99
CA ALA A 77 3.55 -13.04 -43.55
C ALA A 77 4.20 -13.97 -42.51
N ALA A 78 4.13 -13.61 -41.21
CA ALA A 78 4.69 -14.41 -40.13
C ALA A 78 3.70 -15.44 -39.56
N ARG A 79 2.49 -15.54 -40.14
CA ARG A 79 1.48 -16.52 -39.75
C ARG A 79 1.67 -17.83 -40.54
N PRO A 80 1.44 -18.99 -39.92
CA PRO A 80 0.98 -19.19 -38.54
C PRO A 80 2.11 -19.07 -37.50
N LEU A 81 1.76 -18.54 -36.32
CA LEU A 81 2.73 -18.40 -35.22
C LEU A 81 2.96 -19.75 -34.55
N ALA A 82 4.22 -20.15 -34.44
CA ALA A 82 4.61 -21.37 -33.75
C ALA A 82 4.50 -21.20 -32.22
N GLY A 83 4.04 -22.26 -31.54
CA GLY A 83 4.08 -22.35 -30.07
C GLY A 83 2.95 -21.63 -29.31
N LEU A 84 2.09 -20.85 -29.98
CA LEU A 84 0.96 -20.18 -29.32
C LEU A 84 -0.01 -21.14 -28.63
N SER A 85 -0.23 -22.33 -29.19
CA SER A 85 -1.11 -23.34 -28.59
C SER A 85 -0.62 -23.89 -27.26
N ALA A 86 0.69 -23.78 -26.99
CA ALA A 86 1.31 -24.18 -25.74
C ALA A 86 1.47 -23.00 -24.76
N ALA A 87 1.17 -21.77 -25.20
CA ALA A 87 1.24 -20.59 -24.35
C ALA A 87 0.03 -20.57 -23.40
N SER A 88 0.27 -20.29 -22.13
CA SER A 88 -0.82 -20.10 -21.15
C SER A 88 -1.56 -18.78 -21.35
N LEU A 89 -0.93 -17.82 -22.03
CA LEU A 89 -1.48 -16.50 -22.35
C LEU A 89 -0.97 -16.09 -23.74
N ALA A 90 -1.88 -15.60 -24.58
CA ALA A 90 -1.62 -15.14 -25.94
C ALA A 90 -1.94 -13.65 -26.08
#